data_AF-A0A2Z4M9G8-F1
#
_entry.id   AF-A0A2Z4M9G8-F1
#
_cell.length_a   1.000
_cell.length_b   1.000
_cell.length_c   1.000
_cell.angle_alpha   90.00
_cell.angle_beta   90.00
_cell.angle_gamma   90.00
#
_symmetry.space_group_name_H-M   'P 1'
#
loop_
_entity.id
_entity.type
_entity.pdbx_description
1 polymer ?
#
loop_
_entity_poly.entity_id
_entity_poly.type
_entity_poly.pdbx_seq_one_letter_code
_entity_poly.pdbx_strand_id
1 'polypeptide(L)'
;MSIFIRDIYSVEKIDITKLPTNSSIAFKIFRTNYLKDNKLPIIKGNAHKEIRNAYYGGVVEVFRNEGFDLKYYDVTSLYPFAMLNDMPTGNMLFSTDPNINNYFGIVYVEVDTTGLDPKYTNYPLLPHRIGDRMYNCLGKWSGWYFSEEVKLAKSFGYNIKVLYGYKLDKTSNVFNSFITKYFDIKAGLSDIKMDRTTAKLLLNSLYGRLGMKPY
;
A
#
# COMPACT_ATOMS: atom_id res chain seq x y z
N MET A 1 30.31 15.34 -8.89
CA MET A 1 29.24 14.31 -8.83
C MET A 1 28.46 14.53 -7.54
N SER A 2 27.12 14.63 -7.57
CA SER A 2 26.34 14.86 -6.35
C SER A 2 26.53 13.72 -5.35
N ILE A 3 26.48 14.02 -4.05
CA ILE A 3 26.54 13.03 -2.96
C ILE A 3 25.57 11.89 -3.22
N PHE A 4 24.35 12.23 -3.63
CA PHE A 4 23.29 11.29 -3.98
C PHE A 4 23.68 10.30 -5.09
N ILE A 5 24.22 10.77 -6.22
CA ILE A 5 24.63 9.89 -7.33
C ILE A 5 25.77 8.98 -6.91
N ARG A 6 26.76 9.53 -6.20
CA ARG A 6 27.91 8.78 -5.70
C ARG A 6 27.46 7.68 -4.74
N ASP A 7 26.61 8.00 -3.77
CA ASP A 7 26.16 7.06 -2.75
C ASP A 7 25.31 5.93 -3.35
N ILE A 8 24.44 6.23 -4.32
CA ILE A 8 23.65 5.19 -5.00
C ILE A 8 24.57 4.31 -5.85
N TYR A 9 25.48 4.89 -6.63
CA TYR A 9 26.38 4.09 -7.44
C TYR A 9 27.33 3.24 -6.59
N SER A 10 27.85 3.78 -5.47
CA SER A 10 28.76 3.03 -4.60
C SER A 10 28.08 1.81 -3.96
N VAL A 11 26.83 1.95 -3.53
CA VAL A 11 26.06 0.94 -2.80
C VAL A 11 25.32 -0.03 -3.72
N GLU A 12 24.69 0.45 -4.80
CA GLU A 12 23.82 -0.36 -5.67
C GLU A 12 24.48 -0.78 -6.98
N LYS A 13 25.62 -0.15 -7.35
CA LYS A 13 26.28 -0.33 -8.66
C LYS A 13 25.36 -0.03 -9.85
N ILE A 14 24.41 0.89 -9.69
CA ILE A 14 23.45 1.28 -10.72
C ILE A 14 23.72 2.72 -11.17
N ASP A 15 23.89 2.90 -12.48
CA ASP A 15 23.90 4.23 -13.09
C ASP A 15 22.48 4.82 -13.13
N ILE A 16 22.34 5.99 -12.51
CA ILE A 16 21.09 6.74 -12.39
C ILE A 16 21.09 8.07 -13.17
N THR A 17 22.16 8.39 -13.89
CA THR A 17 22.33 9.68 -14.60
C THR A 17 21.22 9.97 -15.62
N LYS A 18 20.61 8.91 -16.16
CA LYS A 18 19.49 8.98 -17.13
C LYS A 18 18.10 8.88 -16.48
N LEU A 19 18.00 8.86 -15.16
CA LEU A 19 16.73 8.70 -14.45
C LEU A 19 16.28 10.06 -13.89
N PRO A 20 15.14 10.60 -14.34
CA PRO A 20 14.75 11.97 -14.01
C PRO A 20 14.13 12.14 -12.61
N THR A 21 13.70 11.05 -11.96
CA THR A 21 12.95 11.13 -10.69
C THR A 21 13.41 10.11 -9.66
N ASN A 22 13.30 10.47 -8.37
CA ASN A 22 13.55 9.57 -7.24
C ASN A 22 12.71 8.27 -7.32
N SER A 23 11.46 8.37 -7.79
CA SER A 23 10.58 7.22 -7.99
C SER A 23 11.09 6.28 -9.08
N SER A 24 11.62 6.81 -10.20
CA SER A 24 12.22 5.99 -11.26
C SER A 24 13.52 5.34 -10.81
N ILE A 25 14.31 6.05 -10.00
CA ILE A 25 15.55 5.55 -9.39
C ILE A 25 15.25 4.40 -8.44
N ALA A 26 14.40 4.61 -7.43
CA ALA A 26 14.03 3.60 -6.46
C ALA A 26 13.47 2.34 -7.13
N PHE A 27 12.64 2.51 -8.16
CA PHE A 27 12.07 1.39 -8.91
C PHE A 27 13.10 0.65 -9.77
N LYS A 28 14.03 1.36 -10.43
CA LYS A 28 15.13 0.70 -11.17
C LYS A 28 15.99 -0.12 -10.21
N ILE A 29 16.36 0.47 -9.07
CA ILE A 29 17.14 -0.21 -8.04
C ILE A 29 16.41 -1.46 -7.55
N PHE A 30 15.14 -1.31 -7.15
CA PHE A 30 14.32 -2.43 -6.70
C PHE A 30 14.26 -3.56 -7.74
N ARG A 31 13.92 -3.23 -9.00
CA ARG A 31 13.82 -4.22 -10.08
C ARG A 31 15.13 -4.93 -10.41
N THR A 32 16.25 -4.23 -10.28
CA THR A 32 17.56 -4.78 -10.67
C THR A 32 18.14 -5.66 -9.56
N ASN A 33 18.07 -5.19 -8.31
CA ASN A 33 18.83 -5.80 -7.20
C ASN A 33 17.95 -6.57 -6.20
N TYR A 34 16.63 -6.31 -6.15
CA TYR A 34 15.77 -6.76 -5.04
C TYR A 34 14.54 -7.57 -5.47
N LEU A 35 14.01 -7.36 -6.68
CA LEU A 35 12.81 -8.06 -7.15
C LEU A 35 13.04 -9.57 -7.27
N LYS A 36 14.26 -9.99 -7.65
CA LYS A 36 14.65 -11.40 -7.85
C LYS A 36 13.64 -12.10 -8.78
N ASP A 37 13.15 -13.28 -8.38
CA ASP A 37 12.19 -14.09 -9.14
C ASP A 37 10.72 -13.66 -8.97
N ASN A 38 10.46 -12.67 -8.10
CA ASN A 38 9.09 -12.19 -7.90
C ASN A 38 8.57 -11.50 -9.16
N LYS A 39 7.32 -11.78 -9.53
CA LYS A 39 6.67 -11.18 -10.70
C LYS A 39 5.67 -10.13 -10.26
N LEU A 40 5.92 -8.87 -10.60
CA LEU A 40 4.92 -7.82 -10.44
C LEU A 40 3.82 -8.00 -11.49
N PRO A 41 2.54 -8.05 -11.10
CA PRO A 41 1.44 -8.28 -12.03
C PRO A 41 1.31 -7.10 -12.99
N ILE A 42 1.19 -7.38 -14.29
CA ILE A 42 0.89 -6.36 -15.30
C ILE A 42 -0.60 -6.40 -15.58
N ILE A 43 -1.34 -5.50 -14.93
CA ILE A 43 -2.80 -5.43 -15.03
C ILE A 43 -3.18 -4.36 -16.04
N LYS A 44 -4.02 -4.72 -17.02
CA LYS A 44 -4.45 -3.83 -18.11
C LYS A 44 -5.98 -3.80 -18.24
N GLY A 45 -6.49 -2.82 -18.98
CA GLY A 45 -7.91 -2.75 -19.35
C GLY A 45 -8.85 -2.51 -18.16
N ASN A 46 -10.01 -3.15 -18.20
CA ASN A 46 -11.07 -2.94 -17.20
C ASN A 46 -10.66 -3.40 -15.80
N ALA A 47 -9.94 -4.51 -15.68
CA ALA A 47 -9.46 -4.99 -14.37
C ALA A 47 -8.55 -3.95 -13.68
N HIS A 48 -7.72 -3.23 -14.43
CA HIS A 48 -6.93 -2.13 -13.86
C HIS A 48 -7.83 -0.99 -13.34
N LYS A 49 -8.87 -0.61 -14.09
CA LYS A 49 -9.83 0.43 -13.66
C LYS A 49 -10.56 0.01 -12.38
N GLU A 50 -10.97 -1.25 -12.29
CA GLU A 50 -11.66 -1.80 -11.12
C GLU A 50 -10.76 -1.88 -9.89
N ILE A 51 -9.55 -2.42 -10.05
CA ILE A 51 -8.56 -2.47 -8.96
C ILE A 51 -8.18 -1.07 -8.49
N ARG A 52 -8.14 -0.10 -9.40
CA ARG A 52 -7.87 1.29 -9.03
C ARG A 52 -8.94 1.87 -8.10
N ASN A 53 -10.19 1.39 -8.19
CA ASN A 53 -11.23 1.83 -7.27
C ASN A 53 -10.97 1.36 -5.83
N ALA A 54 -10.23 0.27 -5.62
CA ALA A 54 -9.76 -0.16 -4.30
C ALA A 54 -8.53 0.59 -3.79
N TYR A 55 -7.86 1.39 -4.64
CA TYR A 55 -6.63 2.07 -4.24
C TYR A 55 -6.94 3.40 -3.53
N TYR A 56 -7.19 3.34 -2.22
CA TYR A 56 -7.45 4.52 -1.38
C TYR A 56 -6.16 5.23 -0.94
N GLY A 57 -6.28 6.53 -0.65
CA GLY A 57 -5.19 7.33 -0.11
C GLY A 57 -5.11 7.23 1.41
N GLY A 58 -4.34 8.12 2.03
CA GLY A 58 -4.33 8.23 3.49
C GLY A 58 -5.71 8.63 4.02
N VAL A 59 -6.16 7.94 5.06
CA VAL A 59 -7.38 8.26 5.80
C VAL A 59 -7.13 9.48 6.69
N VAL A 60 -7.97 10.51 6.52
CA VAL A 60 -7.94 11.73 7.34
C VAL A 60 -9.34 12.01 7.83
N GLU A 61 -9.52 12.06 9.14
CA GLU A 61 -10.79 12.34 9.80
C GLU A 61 -10.62 13.45 10.84
N VAL A 62 -11.65 14.29 10.96
CA VAL A 62 -11.72 15.35 11.97
C VAL A 62 -12.85 15.00 12.93
N PHE A 63 -12.50 14.51 14.12
CA PHE A 63 -13.46 14.18 15.17
C PHE A 63 -13.83 15.37 16.07
N ARG A 64 -12.90 16.32 16.21
CA ARG A 64 -13.06 17.55 17.00
C ARG A 64 -12.36 18.69 16.27
N ASN A 65 -12.99 19.86 16.25
CA ASN A 65 -12.47 21.05 15.58
C ASN A 65 -11.40 21.80 16.41
N GLU A 66 -11.33 21.51 17.71
CA GLU A 66 -10.35 22.10 18.63
C GLU A 66 -9.95 21.08 19.71
N GLY A 67 -8.80 21.33 20.34
CA GLY A 67 -8.31 20.52 21.44
C GLY A 67 -7.18 21.23 22.19
N PHE A 68 -7.06 20.94 23.48
CA PHE A 68 -6.07 21.50 24.38
C PHE A 68 -5.23 20.35 24.97
N ASP A 69 -3.94 20.58 25.20
CA ASP A 69 -3.00 19.59 25.77
C ASP A 69 -3.02 18.23 25.04
N LEU A 70 -2.84 18.26 23.72
CA LEU A 70 -2.90 17.08 22.86
C LEU A 70 -1.57 16.33 22.80
N LYS A 71 -1.66 15.00 22.66
CA LYS A 71 -0.51 14.13 22.37
C LYS A 71 -0.47 13.78 20.88
N TYR A 72 0.71 13.93 20.28
CA TYR A 72 0.95 13.59 18.88
C TYR A 72 1.73 12.29 18.76
N TYR A 73 1.22 11.38 17.92
CA TYR A 73 1.85 10.10 17.61
C TYR A 73 1.97 9.95 16.10
N ASP A 74 3.13 9.50 15.64
CA ASP A 74 3.39 9.24 14.22
C ASP A 74 4.04 7.86 14.05
N VAL A 75 3.62 7.14 13.01
CA VAL A 75 4.16 5.83 12.68
C VAL A 75 5.47 6.02 11.93
N THR A 76 6.54 5.41 12.45
CA THR A 76 7.84 5.50 11.81
C THR A 76 7.84 4.75 10.47
N SER A 77 7.79 5.50 9.37
CA SER A 77 7.85 4.96 7.99
C SER A 77 6.69 4.02 7.67
N LEU A 78 5.45 4.49 7.87
CA LEU A 78 4.21 3.71 7.70
C LEU A 78 4.15 2.85 6.44
N TYR A 79 4.30 3.44 5.24
CA TYR A 79 4.22 2.67 3.98
C TYR A 79 5.35 1.65 3.84
N PRO A 80 6.62 1.99 4.08
CA PRO A 80 7.70 1.00 4.17
C PRO A 80 7.43 -0.15 5.13
N PHE A 81 6.88 0.13 6.31
CA PHE A 81 6.49 -0.89 7.27
C PHE A 81 5.37 -1.79 6.73
N ALA A 82 4.33 -1.21 6.12
CA ALA A 82 3.27 -1.97 5.48
C ALA A 82 3.78 -2.85 4.32
N MET A 83 4.85 -2.42 3.63
CA MET A 83 5.50 -3.18 2.54
C MET A 83 6.19 -4.47 3.01
N LEU A 84 6.35 -4.70 4.31
CA LEU A 84 6.91 -5.93 4.88
C LEU A 84 5.89 -7.07 4.99
N ASN A 85 4.60 -6.77 4.83
CA ASN A 85 3.55 -7.80 4.81
C ASN A 85 3.58 -8.60 3.50
N ASP A 86 2.79 -9.67 3.46
CA ASP A 86 2.54 -10.40 2.23
C ASP A 86 1.92 -9.48 1.17
N MET A 87 2.38 -9.63 -0.08
CA MET A 87 2.03 -8.72 -1.17
C MET A 87 1.38 -9.46 -2.34
N PRO A 88 0.43 -8.81 -3.04
CA PRO A 88 -0.17 -9.36 -4.24
C PRO A 88 0.84 -9.37 -5.38
N THR A 89 1.13 -10.56 -5.90
CA THR A 89 2.05 -10.75 -7.03
C THR A 89 1.45 -11.66 -8.10
N GLY A 90 2.24 -11.96 -9.13
CA GLY A 90 1.99 -13.09 -10.02
C GLY A 90 0.78 -12.89 -10.93
N ASN A 91 -0.02 -13.94 -11.09
CA ASN A 91 -1.16 -13.93 -12.01
C ASN A 91 -2.44 -13.51 -11.31
N MET A 92 -3.29 -12.80 -12.05
CA MET A 92 -4.58 -12.34 -11.57
C MET A 92 -5.69 -13.20 -12.16
N LEU A 93 -6.55 -13.76 -11.31
CA LEU A 93 -7.67 -14.60 -11.68
C LEU A 93 -8.99 -13.98 -11.22
N PHE A 94 -9.93 -13.80 -12.14
CA PHE A 94 -11.30 -13.42 -11.79
C PHE A 94 -12.02 -14.56 -11.07
N SER A 95 -12.81 -14.23 -10.05
CA SER A 95 -13.52 -15.18 -9.20
C SER A 95 -14.85 -14.59 -8.72
N THR A 96 -15.88 -15.43 -8.66
CA THR A 96 -17.19 -15.12 -8.07
C THR A 96 -17.42 -15.87 -6.75
N ASP A 97 -16.37 -16.44 -6.18
CA ASP A 97 -16.39 -17.09 -4.87
C ASP A 97 -16.90 -16.10 -3.80
N PRO A 98 -17.96 -16.43 -3.04
CA PRO A 98 -18.50 -15.53 -2.02
C PRO A 98 -17.68 -15.55 -0.71
N ASN A 99 -16.78 -16.52 -0.53
CA ASN A 99 -16.01 -16.67 0.70
C ASN A 99 -14.73 -15.82 0.65
N ILE A 100 -14.70 -14.73 1.43
CA ILE A 100 -13.55 -13.82 1.49
C ILE A 100 -12.24 -14.51 1.92
N ASN A 101 -12.30 -15.60 2.69
CA ASN A 101 -11.10 -16.31 3.13
C ASN A 101 -10.35 -17.00 1.99
N ASN A 102 -11.01 -17.22 0.86
CA ASN A 102 -10.42 -17.78 -0.35
C ASN A 102 -9.78 -16.70 -1.24
N TYR A 103 -9.80 -15.44 -0.83
CA TYR A 103 -9.16 -14.34 -1.56
C TYR A 103 -7.89 -13.88 -0.88
N PHE A 104 -6.90 -13.60 -1.72
CA PHE A 104 -5.85 -12.65 -1.48
C PHE A 104 -5.77 -11.75 -2.71
N GLY A 105 -6.25 -10.52 -2.61
CA GLY A 105 -6.44 -9.67 -3.80
C GLY A 105 -7.55 -8.65 -3.62
N ILE A 106 -8.24 -8.29 -4.71
CA ILE A 106 -9.17 -7.15 -4.72
C ILE A 106 -10.59 -7.65 -4.96
N VAL A 107 -11.54 -7.24 -4.14
CA VAL A 107 -12.93 -7.71 -4.18
C VAL A 107 -13.91 -6.56 -4.30
N TYR A 108 -15.00 -6.79 -5.03
CA TYR A 108 -16.18 -5.93 -5.02
C TYR A 108 -17.20 -6.51 -4.04
N VAL A 109 -17.66 -5.66 -3.13
CA VAL A 109 -18.50 -6.10 -2.00
C VAL A 109 -19.67 -5.15 -1.79
N GLU A 110 -20.75 -5.69 -1.20
CA GLU A 110 -21.81 -4.94 -0.56
C GLU A 110 -21.52 -4.88 0.94
N VAL A 111 -21.54 -3.68 1.51
CA VAL A 111 -21.31 -3.44 2.94
C VAL A 111 -22.60 -2.94 3.57
N ASP A 112 -22.92 -3.46 4.75
CA ASP A 112 -24.00 -3.00 5.60
C ASP A 112 -23.50 -2.87 7.05
N THR A 113 -23.43 -1.64 7.55
CA THR A 113 -23.02 -1.36 8.94
C THR A 113 -24.19 -0.93 9.82
N THR A 114 -25.45 -1.09 9.40
CA THR A 114 -26.60 -0.63 10.22
C THR A 114 -26.78 -1.44 11.51
N GLY A 115 -26.24 -2.66 11.55
CA GLY A 115 -26.22 -3.52 12.73
C GLY A 115 -24.88 -3.53 13.48
N LEU A 116 -23.96 -2.61 13.16
CA LEU A 116 -22.64 -2.56 13.77
C LEU A 116 -22.74 -2.17 15.26
N ASP A 117 -21.96 -2.83 16.12
CA ASP A 117 -21.88 -2.48 17.54
C ASP A 117 -21.48 -0.98 17.67
N PRO A 118 -22.22 -0.17 18.45
CA PRO A 118 -21.93 1.26 18.64
C PRO A 118 -20.49 1.57 19.07
N LYS A 119 -19.75 0.63 19.67
CA LYS A 119 -18.34 0.86 20.00
C LYS A 119 -17.42 0.96 18.77
N TYR A 120 -17.85 0.44 17.61
CA TYR A 120 -17.10 0.46 16.35
C TYR A 120 -17.59 1.53 15.36
N THR A 121 -18.60 2.33 15.72
CA THR A 121 -19.15 3.36 14.83
C THR A 121 -18.35 4.66 14.86
N ASN A 122 -17.58 4.91 15.92
CA ASN A 122 -16.80 6.13 16.08
C ASN A 122 -15.59 6.24 15.14
N TYR A 123 -15.10 5.10 14.62
CA TYR A 123 -13.92 5.04 13.76
C TYR A 123 -14.19 4.05 12.60
N PRO A 124 -14.96 4.46 11.57
CA PRO A 124 -15.28 3.57 10.47
C PRO A 124 -14.01 3.14 9.71
N LEU A 125 -13.90 1.84 9.43
CA LEU A 125 -12.67 1.24 8.91
C LEU A 125 -12.54 1.36 7.39
N LEU A 126 -13.66 1.25 6.68
CA LEU A 126 -13.67 1.15 5.23
C LEU A 126 -13.94 2.51 4.58
N PRO A 127 -12.99 3.07 3.82
CA PRO A 127 -13.23 4.28 3.06
C PRO A 127 -14.16 4.02 1.88
N HIS A 128 -14.93 5.03 1.50
CA HIS A 128 -15.81 5.01 0.34
C HIS A 128 -15.71 6.32 -0.41
N ARG A 129 -15.70 6.25 -1.76
CA ARG A 129 -15.67 7.45 -2.60
C ARG A 129 -17.08 7.82 -3.00
N ILE A 130 -17.45 9.07 -2.76
CA ILE A 130 -18.69 9.68 -3.26
C ILE A 130 -18.26 10.90 -4.08
N GLY A 131 -18.34 10.77 -5.41
CA GLY A 131 -17.73 11.74 -6.33
C GLY A 131 -16.20 11.77 -6.17
N ASP A 132 -15.64 12.97 -6.08
CA ASP A 132 -14.19 13.18 -5.93
C ASP A 132 -13.69 13.15 -4.48
N ARG A 133 -14.59 12.86 -3.52
CA ARG A 133 -14.29 12.89 -2.09
C ARG A 133 -14.31 11.49 -1.50
N MET A 134 -13.44 11.27 -0.51
CA MET A 134 -13.38 10.05 0.28
C MET A 134 -14.02 10.30 1.63
N TYR A 135 -14.86 9.36 2.05
CA TYR A 135 -15.56 9.38 3.32
C TYR A 135 -15.36 8.04 4.02
N ASN A 136 -15.18 8.05 5.34
CA ASN A 136 -15.31 6.84 6.14
C ASN A 136 -16.75 6.83 6.65
N CYS A 137 -17.61 6.17 5.90
CA CYS A 137 -19.05 6.21 6.11
C CYS A 137 -19.56 5.00 6.87
N LEU A 138 -20.68 5.19 7.55
CA LEU A 138 -21.55 4.12 8.02
C LEU A 138 -22.79 4.08 7.12
N GLY A 139 -23.48 2.94 7.11
CA GLY A 139 -24.70 2.71 6.34
C GLY A 139 -24.52 1.55 5.37
N LYS A 140 -25.09 1.69 4.17
CA LYS A 140 -25.04 0.66 3.13
C LYS A 140 -24.44 1.22 1.85
N TRP A 141 -23.50 0.48 1.27
CA TRP A 141 -22.87 0.87 0.00
C TRP A 141 -22.25 -0.35 -0.68
N SER A 142 -21.69 -0.11 -1.87
CA SER A 142 -20.90 -1.12 -2.57
C SER A 142 -19.58 -0.51 -3.01
N GLY A 143 -18.50 -1.29 -2.94
CA GLY A 143 -17.16 -0.77 -3.15
C GLY A 143 -16.13 -1.84 -3.45
N TRP A 144 -14.99 -1.39 -3.98
CA TRP A 144 -13.83 -2.21 -4.25
C TRP A 144 -12.84 -2.09 -3.09
N TYR A 145 -12.33 -3.20 -2.57
CA TYR A 145 -11.44 -3.23 -1.41
C TYR A 145 -10.37 -4.32 -1.53
N PHE A 146 -9.27 -4.17 -0.81
CA PHE A 146 -8.33 -5.26 -0.61
C PHE A 146 -8.95 -6.32 0.31
N SER A 147 -8.75 -7.60 -0.01
CA SER A 147 -9.37 -8.71 0.70
C SER A 147 -9.05 -8.71 2.19
N GLU A 148 -7.83 -8.30 2.56
CA GLU A 148 -7.43 -8.26 3.97
C GLU A 148 -8.12 -7.12 4.74
N GLU A 149 -8.43 -6.00 4.09
CA GLU A 149 -9.24 -4.92 4.69
C GLU A 149 -10.67 -5.41 4.94
N VAL A 150 -11.23 -6.20 4.02
CA VAL A 150 -12.57 -6.79 4.18
C VAL A 150 -12.60 -7.83 5.30
N LYS A 151 -11.56 -8.67 5.40
CA LYS A 151 -11.41 -9.64 6.51
C LYS A 151 -11.35 -8.93 7.85
N LEU A 152 -10.56 -7.85 7.93
CA LEU A 152 -10.49 -7.00 9.12
C LEU A 152 -11.84 -6.36 9.44
N ALA A 153 -12.51 -5.73 8.47
CA ALA A 153 -13.82 -5.13 8.71
C ALA A 153 -14.85 -6.16 9.22
N LYS A 154 -14.85 -7.37 8.67
CA LYS A 154 -15.69 -8.48 9.16
C LYS A 154 -15.37 -8.86 10.60
N SER A 155 -14.10 -8.86 11.02
CA SER A 155 -13.75 -9.15 12.42
C SER A 155 -14.21 -8.06 13.39
N PHE A 156 -14.53 -6.87 12.89
CA PHE A 156 -15.14 -5.77 13.65
C PHE A 156 -16.69 -5.80 13.59
N GLY A 157 -17.28 -6.84 13.00
CA GLY A 157 -18.75 -7.01 12.95
C GLY A 157 -19.43 -6.37 11.75
N TYR A 158 -18.68 -5.94 10.73
CA TYR A 158 -19.29 -5.44 9.49
C TYR A 158 -20.00 -6.59 8.78
N ASN A 159 -21.26 -6.36 8.36
CA ASN A 159 -21.94 -7.30 7.48
C ASN A 159 -21.52 -7.04 6.04
N ILE A 160 -20.69 -7.93 5.48
CA ILE A 160 -20.12 -7.76 4.14
C ILE A 160 -20.40 -8.99 3.27
N LYS A 161 -21.00 -8.76 2.12
CA LYS A 161 -21.24 -9.77 1.07
C LYS A 161 -20.27 -9.55 -0.09
N VAL A 162 -19.45 -10.56 -0.38
CA VAL A 162 -18.56 -10.55 -1.54
C VAL A 162 -19.36 -10.93 -2.77
N LEU A 163 -19.28 -10.11 -3.82
CA LEU A 163 -19.96 -10.36 -5.10
C LEU A 163 -19.04 -11.07 -6.09
N TYR A 164 -17.85 -10.51 -6.28
CA TYR A 164 -16.81 -11.04 -7.16
C TYR A 164 -15.49 -10.32 -6.88
N GLY A 165 -14.40 -10.77 -7.50
CA GLY A 165 -13.11 -10.12 -7.37
C GLY A 165 -12.00 -10.78 -8.16
N TYR A 166 -10.79 -10.32 -7.88
CA TYR A 166 -9.54 -10.75 -8.48
C TYR A 166 -8.66 -11.37 -7.41
N LYS A 167 -8.37 -12.67 -7.55
CA LYS A 167 -7.39 -13.39 -6.74
C LYS A 167 -6.01 -13.16 -7.36
N LEU A 168 -5.02 -12.84 -6.52
CA LEU A 168 -3.61 -12.72 -6.87
C LEU A 168 -2.79 -13.69 -6.04
N ASP A 169 -1.57 -13.96 -6.48
CA ASP A 169 -0.64 -14.76 -5.71
C ASP A 169 -0.24 -14.01 -4.44
N LYS A 170 -0.18 -14.75 -3.33
CA LYS A 170 0.24 -14.24 -2.03
C LYS A 170 1.73 -14.53 -1.84
N THR A 171 2.55 -13.49 -1.83
CA THR A 171 4.01 -13.66 -1.71
C THR A 171 4.56 -12.89 -0.52
N SER A 172 5.27 -13.61 0.35
CA SER A 172 5.99 -13.03 1.47
C SER A 172 7.31 -12.44 1.03
N ASN A 173 7.79 -11.44 1.78
CA ASN A 173 9.15 -10.91 1.65
C ASN A 173 9.49 -10.24 0.29
N VAL A 174 8.49 -9.81 -0.48
CA VAL A 174 8.69 -9.18 -1.81
C VAL A 174 9.57 -7.93 -1.70
N PHE A 175 9.38 -7.12 -0.66
CA PHE A 175 10.11 -5.87 -0.46
C PHE A 175 11.10 -5.89 0.70
N ASN A 176 11.14 -6.95 1.51
CA ASN A 176 11.85 -6.96 2.80
C ASN A 176 13.32 -6.58 2.66
N SER A 177 14.07 -7.20 1.75
CA SER A 177 15.50 -6.88 1.58
C SER A 177 15.74 -5.41 1.20
N PHE A 178 14.85 -4.81 0.40
CA PHE A 178 14.94 -3.40 0.03
C PHE A 178 14.61 -2.51 1.23
N ILE A 179 13.48 -2.78 1.89
CA ILE A 179 12.99 -1.98 3.02
C ILE A 179 13.95 -2.03 4.20
N THR A 180 14.35 -3.22 4.64
CA THR A 180 15.27 -3.42 5.78
C THR A 180 16.58 -2.68 5.54
N LYS A 181 17.21 -2.85 4.36
CA LYS A 181 18.49 -2.19 4.04
C LYS A 181 18.40 -0.67 4.18
N TYR A 182 17.44 -0.02 3.52
CA TYR A 182 17.36 1.44 3.56
C TYR A 182 16.81 1.97 4.87
N PHE A 183 16.00 1.19 5.59
CA PHE A 183 15.58 1.53 6.93
C PHE A 183 16.77 1.55 7.90
N ASP A 184 17.62 0.52 7.87
CA ASP A 184 18.78 0.41 8.76
C ASP A 184 19.80 1.52 8.49
N ILE A 185 20.06 1.85 7.22
CA ILE A 185 20.89 3.01 6.85
C ILE A 185 20.27 4.31 7.40
N LYS A 186 18.97 4.52 7.20
CA LYS A 186 18.26 5.71 7.68
C LYS A 186 18.28 5.83 9.22
N ALA A 187 18.26 4.69 9.91
CA ALA A 187 18.26 4.60 11.37
C ALA A 187 19.66 4.65 11.99
N GLY A 188 20.73 4.59 11.19
CA GLY A 188 22.11 4.54 11.68
C GLY A 188 22.50 3.18 12.27
N LEU A 189 21.78 2.12 11.86
CA LEU A 189 22.01 0.73 12.29
C LEU A 189 22.90 -0.06 11.31
N SER A 190 23.32 0.58 10.21
CA SER A 190 24.13 -0.05 9.16
C SER A 190 25.49 0.62 9.02
N ASP A 191 26.52 -0.17 8.74
CA ASP A 191 27.86 0.31 8.38
C ASP A 191 27.96 0.83 6.93
N ILE A 192 26.88 0.70 6.14
CA ILE A 192 26.84 1.18 4.75
C ILE A 192 26.92 2.70 4.75
N LYS A 193 27.98 3.23 4.12
CA LYS A 193 28.19 4.68 3.93
C LYS A 193 27.26 5.24 2.85
N MET A 194 26.08 5.66 3.26
CA MET A 194 25.11 6.40 2.43
C MET A 194 24.45 7.48 3.28
N ASP A 195 24.25 8.66 2.69
CA ASP A 195 23.54 9.73 3.36
C ASP A 195 22.11 9.32 3.78
N ARG A 196 21.73 9.69 5.01
CA ARG A 196 20.41 9.36 5.59
C ARG A 196 19.25 9.85 4.73
N THR A 197 19.38 11.02 4.11
CA THR A 197 18.35 11.60 3.24
C THR A 197 18.21 10.78 1.96
N THR A 198 19.33 10.34 1.38
CA THR A 198 19.33 9.41 0.24
C THR A 198 18.56 8.13 0.56
N ALA A 199 18.88 7.48 1.68
CA ALA A 199 18.17 6.26 2.12
C ALA A 199 16.68 6.52 2.35
N LYS A 200 16.31 7.61 3.03
CA LYS A 200 14.91 8.00 3.26
C LYS A 200 14.15 8.23 1.94
N LEU A 201 14.78 8.88 0.96
CA LEU A 201 14.18 9.13 -0.35
C LEU A 201 13.90 7.84 -1.10
N LEU A 202 14.87 6.91 -1.13
CA LEU A 202 14.69 5.60 -1.77
C LEU A 202 13.56 4.80 -1.12
N LEU A 203 13.52 4.80 0.22
CA LEU A 203 12.52 4.09 1.01
C LEU A 203 11.09 4.59 0.71
N ASN A 204 10.88 5.91 0.67
CA ASN A 204 9.55 6.48 0.48
C ASN A 204 9.10 6.55 -0.99
N SER A 205 10.03 6.60 -1.94
CA SER A 205 9.69 6.81 -3.36
C SER A 205 9.24 5.55 -4.09
N LEU A 206 9.52 4.36 -3.54
CA LEU A 206 9.18 3.09 -4.21
C LEU A 206 7.68 2.84 -4.23
N TYR A 207 6.99 2.96 -3.09
CA TYR A 207 5.55 2.73 -2.98
C TYR A 207 4.75 3.57 -3.98
N GLY A 208 5.00 4.88 -4.01
CA GLY A 208 4.28 5.79 -4.90
C GLY A 208 4.44 5.43 -6.38
N ARG A 209 5.58 4.85 -6.78
CA ARG A 209 5.82 4.38 -8.16
C ARG A 209 4.93 3.20 -8.54
N LEU A 210 4.68 2.28 -7.61
CA LEU A 210 3.83 1.11 -7.83
C LEU A 210 2.35 1.50 -7.98
N GLY A 211 1.94 2.60 -7.35
CA GLY A 211 0.59 3.16 -7.45
C GLY A 211 0.40 4.22 -8.54
N MET A 212 1.37 4.44 -9.44
CA MET A 212 1.22 5.46 -10.51
C MET A 212 0.12 5.08 -11.50
N LYS A 213 -0.63 6.09 -11.98
CA LYS A 213 -1.56 5.86 -13.09
C LYS A 213 -0.73 5.64 -14.37
N PRO A 214 -1.06 4.62 -15.19
CA PRO A 214 -0.36 4.34 -16.45
C PRO A 214 -0.71 5.33 -17.57
N TYR A 215 -1.68 6.23 -17.34
CA TYR A 215 -2.15 7.30 -18.24
C TYR A 215 -2.71 8.46 -17.42
#